data_AF-A0AAD7XD66-F1
#
_entry.id   AF-A0AAD7XD66-F1
#
_cell.length_a   1.000
_cell.length_b   1.000
_cell.length_c   1.000
_cell.angle_alpha   90.00
_cell.angle_beta   90.00
_cell.angle_gamma   90.00
#
_symmetry.space_group_name_H-M   'P 1'
#
loop_
_entity.id
_entity.type
_entity.pdbx_description
1 polymer ?
#
loop_
_entity_poly.entity_id
_entity_poly.type
_entity_poly.pdbx_seq_one_letter_code
_entity_poly.pdbx_strand_id
1 'polypeptide(L)'
;MNAATASKDTASASKDTTSASTPLTGIWTTPTTDSATASTGAVSAAAGSENASMTISTNDVLAPMVMTSAPTTSMVNAGGPTGLNKPATGSVALVPAPPVYDDVDVWPPWVVAAMDRMDNEKNMNYGGYFKRAVDWWIVFERSHGWVTSTKGLPTDNRPAEVANWLRIDRRNLNKLPAIANEEQYAVQWQQWWRTLQPDWRSVDNEDRLEQIGEGDWGHLDHPGKNGVLMALLSLMWWRDIATSKTLTDWYHAAKDLAWTIWQMSLANGRKHSLEDEAGGSDKPSKRARRQ
;
A
#
# COMPACT_ATOMS: atom_id res chain seq x y z
N MET A 1 66.69 7.37 21.94
CA MET A 1 65.39 6.71 21.78
C MET A 1 64.89 7.08 20.37
N ASN A 2 65.54 6.63 19.27
CA ASN A 2 65.58 5.30 18.63
C ASN A 2 64.23 4.58 18.61
N ALA A 3 63.77 3.94 17.55
CA ALA A 3 63.90 4.05 16.08
C ALA A 3 63.08 2.87 15.51
N ALA A 4 62.63 3.04 14.26
CA ALA A 4 62.01 2.08 13.35
C ALA A 4 62.49 0.61 13.42
N THR A 5 61.56 -0.32 13.17
CA THR A 5 61.74 -1.67 12.58
C THR A 5 60.41 -2.04 11.90
N ALA A 6 60.31 -2.73 10.76
CA ALA A 6 61.27 -3.26 9.81
C ALA A 6 60.54 -3.49 8.47
N SER A 7 61.29 -3.33 7.37
CA SER A 7 60.96 -3.75 6.01
C SER A 7 61.26 -5.24 5.81
N LYS A 8 60.52 -5.93 4.94
CA LYS A 8 61.06 -7.04 4.15
C LYS A 8 60.29 -7.25 2.84
N ASP A 9 60.96 -6.92 1.75
CA ASP A 9 60.68 -7.32 0.38
C ASP A 9 60.76 -8.85 0.19
N THR A 10 60.01 -9.40 -0.78
CA THR A 10 60.54 -10.28 -1.85
C THR A 10 59.47 -10.65 -2.91
N ALA A 11 59.65 -10.04 -4.08
CA ALA A 11 59.62 -10.59 -5.46
C ALA A 11 58.66 -11.74 -5.89
N SER A 12 57.86 -11.38 -6.91
CA SER A 12 57.82 -11.95 -8.29
C SER A 12 57.30 -13.38 -8.56
N ALA A 13 56.23 -13.48 -9.35
CA ALA A 13 56.19 -14.32 -10.55
C ALA A 13 54.94 -14.02 -11.42
N SER A 14 55.15 -13.34 -12.54
CA SER A 14 54.25 -13.29 -13.69
C SER A 14 54.28 -14.60 -14.47
N LYS A 15 53.13 -15.08 -14.96
CA LYS A 15 53.04 -15.89 -16.18
C LYS A 15 51.76 -15.57 -16.94
N ASP A 16 51.93 -14.79 -18.00
CA ASP A 16 51.12 -14.87 -19.21
C ASP A 16 51.38 -16.21 -19.90
N THR A 17 50.35 -16.83 -20.46
CA THR A 17 50.47 -17.60 -21.71
C THR A 17 49.12 -17.64 -22.43
N THR A 18 49.22 -17.62 -23.75
CA THR A 18 48.27 -17.06 -24.71
C THR A 18 47.82 -18.16 -25.70
N SER A 19 46.58 -18.04 -26.18
CA SER A 19 46.03 -18.44 -27.50
C SER A 19 45.83 -19.91 -27.91
N ALA A 20 44.60 -20.22 -28.35
CA ALA A 20 44.18 -20.52 -29.74
C ALA A 20 42.67 -20.91 -29.73
N SER A 21 41.72 -20.21 -30.40
CA SER A 21 41.34 -20.29 -31.83
C SER A 21 40.91 -21.73 -32.23
N THR A 22 39.74 -22.08 -32.82
CA THR A 22 38.83 -21.40 -33.78
C THR A 22 37.52 -22.25 -33.98
N PRO A 23 36.61 -22.08 -34.99
CA PRO A 23 35.19 -21.70 -34.78
C PRO A 23 34.14 -22.68 -35.38
N LEU A 24 32.84 -22.43 -35.16
CA LEU A 24 31.70 -22.89 -36.01
C LEU A 24 30.51 -21.90 -35.81
N THR A 25 30.23 -21.00 -36.75
CA THR A 25 29.22 -21.04 -37.85
C THR A 25 27.74 -21.13 -37.44
N GLY A 26 26.95 -20.13 -37.86
CA GLY A 26 25.48 -20.12 -37.80
C GLY A 26 24.89 -18.71 -37.92
N ILE A 27 25.23 -17.94 -38.95
CA ILE A 27 24.32 -17.41 -39.99
C ILE A 27 22.86 -17.27 -39.56
N TRP A 28 22.42 -16.03 -39.27
CA TRP A 28 21.07 -15.56 -39.59
C TRP A 28 21.17 -14.18 -40.26
N THR A 29 20.50 -14.10 -41.39
CA THR A 29 20.53 -13.06 -42.42
C THR A 29 19.73 -11.81 -42.03
N THR A 30 20.26 -10.64 -42.36
CA THR A 30 19.50 -9.39 -42.49
C THR A 30 18.67 -9.38 -43.77
N PRO A 31 17.67 -8.49 -43.86
CA PRO A 31 17.45 -7.79 -45.11
C PRO A 31 17.45 -6.26 -44.94
N THR A 32 18.16 -5.60 -45.85
CA THR A 32 18.13 -4.15 -46.12
C THR A 32 17.55 -3.94 -47.52
N THR A 33 16.96 -2.76 -47.74
CA THR A 33 16.56 -2.12 -49.03
C THR A 33 15.26 -2.68 -49.65
N ASP A 34 14.29 -1.88 -50.12
CA ASP A 34 14.44 -0.60 -50.80
C ASP A 34 13.19 0.31 -50.74
N SER A 35 13.39 1.54 -51.19
CA SER A 35 12.56 2.75 -51.10
C SER A 35 11.45 2.88 -52.16
N ALA A 36 10.66 3.96 -51.97
CA ALA A 36 9.83 4.69 -52.94
C ALA A 36 8.37 4.18 -53.09
N THR A 37 7.31 4.99 -53.26
CA THR A 37 7.19 6.38 -53.74
C THR A 37 5.82 6.95 -53.32
N ALA A 38 5.71 8.28 -53.34
CA ALA A 38 4.57 9.11 -52.98
C ALA A 38 3.30 8.98 -53.87
N SER A 39 2.15 9.35 -53.29
CA SER A 39 0.99 9.99 -53.96
C SER A 39 0.20 10.71 -52.87
N THR A 40 0.33 12.02 -52.67
CA THR A 40 -0.39 13.11 -53.39
C THR A 40 -1.90 12.93 -53.39
N GLY A 41 -2.61 13.86 -52.73
CA GLY A 41 -4.06 13.90 -52.67
C GLY A 41 -4.54 15.06 -51.79
N ALA A 42 -4.23 16.29 -52.18
CA ALA A 42 -4.83 17.52 -51.65
C ALA A 42 -6.15 17.80 -52.39
N VAL A 43 -7.18 18.25 -51.66
CA VAL A 43 -8.20 19.18 -52.16
C VAL A 43 -8.73 20.08 -51.03
N SER A 44 -8.52 21.38 -51.25
CA SER A 44 -9.16 22.62 -50.76
C SER A 44 -10.44 22.51 -49.93
N ALA A 45 -10.55 23.18 -48.78
CA ALA A 45 -10.72 24.63 -48.55
C ALA A 45 -12.13 25.18 -48.86
N ALA A 46 -12.81 25.66 -47.83
CA ALA A 46 -13.79 26.74 -47.92
C ALA A 46 -13.87 27.47 -46.57
N ALA A 47 -13.55 28.76 -46.62
CA ALA A 47 -13.69 29.72 -45.54
C ALA A 47 -15.14 30.16 -45.35
N GLY A 48 -15.47 30.63 -44.14
CA GLY A 48 -16.74 31.26 -43.83
C GLY A 48 -16.68 31.89 -42.44
N SER A 49 -16.29 33.16 -42.39
CA SER A 49 -16.35 34.06 -41.24
C SER A 49 -17.80 34.28 -40.82
N GLU A 50 -18.07 34.44 -39.52
CA GLU A 50 -18.96 35.52 -39.06
C GLU A 50 -18.74 35.87 -37.58
N ASN A 51 -18.54 37.17 -37.36
CA ASN A 51 -18.51 37.87 -36.08
C ASN A 51 -19.88 37.85 -35.40
N ALA A 52 -19.88 37.78 -34.07
CA ALA A 52 -20.87 38.53 -33.27
C ALA A 52 -20.37 38.74 -31.84
N SER A 53 -19.74 39.89 -31.63
CA SER A 53 -19.72 40.58 -30.34
C SER A 53 -21.15 41.04 -30.00
N MET A 54 -21.60 40.79 -28.78
CA MET A 54 -22.64 41.60 -28.14
C MET A 54 -22.13 42.09 -26.78
N THR A 55 -21.81 43.38 -26.75
CA THR A 55 -21.75 44.26 -25.59
C THR A 55 -23.16 44.70 -25.17
N ILE A 56 -23.23 45.38 -24.01
CA ILE A 56 -24.32 46.21 -23.40
C ILE A 56 -25.01 45.46 -22.23
N SER A 57 -25.23 46.01 -21.03
CA SER A 57 -25.00 47.34 -20.46
C SER A 57 -24.77 47.22 -18.96
N THR A 58 -23.89 48.06 -18.44
CA THR A 58 -23.89 48.55 -17.06
C THR A 58 -25.09 49.46 -16.79
N ASN A 59 -25.68 49.35 -15.59
CA ASN A 59 -26.25 50.42 -14.75
C ASN A 59 -26.60 49.75 -13.40
N ASP A 60 -25.82 49.91 -12.34
CA ASP A 60 -25.75 51.06 -11.43
C ASP A 60 -26.94 51.08 -10.44
N VAL A 61 -26.63 50.94 -9.13
CA VAL A 61 -27.03 51.86 -8.04
C VAL A 61 -26.66 51.25 -6.67
N LEU A 62 -26.03 52.10 -5.87
CA LEU A 62 -25.55 51.98 -4.49
C LEU A 62 -26.61 51.61 -3.43
N ALA A 63 -26.19 50.75 -2.48
CA ALA A 63 -26.20 50.85 -0.99
C ALA A 63 -27.49 51.26 -0.21
N PRO A 64 -27.58 51.14 1.15
CA PRO A 64 -26.60 50.65 2.14
C PRO A 64 -27.14 49.68 3.23
N MET A 65 -26.22 49.25 4.10
CA MET A 65 -26.37 48.48 5.35
C MET A 65 -27.37 49.08 6.34
N VAL A 66 -28.07 48.21 7.10
CA VAL A 66 -28.64 48.53 8.42
C VAL A 66 -28.41 47.36 9.39
N MET A 67 -27.84 47.71 10.54
CA MET A 67 -27.65 46.93 11.77
C MET A 67 -28.98 46.70 12.51
N THR A 68 -29.16 45.59 13.22
CA THR A 68 -29.99 45.43 14.45
C THR A 68 -29.97 43.95 14.90
N SER A 69 -29.15 43.59 15.89
CA SER A 69 -29.44 43.49 17.34
C SER A 69 -29.92 42.10 17.79
N ALA A 70 -29.12 41.48 18.66
CA ALA A 70 -29.38 40.26 19.42
C ALA A 70 -30.51 40.42 20.45
N PRO A 71 -31.00 39.30 21.01
CA PRO A 71 -31.42 39.28 22.42
C PRO A 71 -30.68 38.23 23.25
N THR A 72 -30.38 38.64 24.48
CA THR A 72 -29.70 37.91 25.55
C THR A 72 -30.72 37.11 26.39
N THR A 73 -30.38 35.85 26.66
CA THR A 73 -30.62 35.02 27.86
C THR A 73 -31.97 35.03 28.60
N SER A 74 -32.54 33.83 28.79
CA SER A 74 -33.20 33.48 30.06
C SER A 74 -32.97 32.01 30.41
N MET A 75 -32.51 31.81 31.64
CA MET A 75 -32.30 30.53 32.31
C MET A 75 -33.62 29.96 32.84
N VAL A 76 -33.80 28.64 32.76
CA VAL A 76 -34.52 27.86 33.77
C VAL A 76 -33.82 26.53 33.99
N ASN A 77 -33.59 26.21 35.26
CA ASN A 77 -32.97 25.01 35.81
C ASN A 77 -34.08 24.17 36.47
N ALA A 78 -34.02 22.83 36.32
CA ALA A 78 -34.21 21.81 37.38
C ALA A 78 -34.84 20.50 36.88
N GLY A 79 -34.21 19.37 37.26
CA GLY A 79 -34.88 18.11 37.60
C GLY A 79 -34.71 16.92 36.63
N GLY A 80 -33.88 15.92 37.01
CA GLY A 80 -33.68 14.63 36.29
C GLY A 80 -34.83 13.62 36.49
N PRO A 81 -34.64 12.27 36.40
CA PRO A 81 -33.42 11.49 36.10
C PRO A 81 -33.60 10.42 34.98
N THR A 82 -32.50 9.71 34.67
CA THR A 82 -32.42 8.37 34.05
C THR A 82 -32.96 8.15 32.63
N GLY A 83 -32.03 8.04 31.68
CA GLY A 83 -32.29 7.41 30.38
C GLY A 83 -31.08 7.48 29.45
N LEU A 84 -30.44 6.33 29.22
CA LEU A 84 -29.66 6.00 28.01
C LEU A 84 -28.45 6.90 27.68
N ASN A 85 -27.30 6.61 28.30
CA ASN A 85 -26.02 7.07 27.75
C ASN A 85 -25.58 6.17 26.58
N LYS A 86 -25.78 6.65 25.35
CA LYS A 86 -24.92 6.41 24.18
C LYS A 86 -25.13 7.56 23.18
N PRO A 87 -24.13 7.86 22.33
CA PRO A 87 -22.93 8.61 22.68
C PRO A 87 -22.92 9.94 21.89
N ALA A 88 -22.47 11.01 22.50
CA ALA A 88 -22.33 12.28 21.77
C ALA A 88 -20.86 12.68 21.66
N THR A 89 -20.43 12.76 20.39
CA THR A 89 -19.49 13.76 19.85
C THR A 89 -17.99 13.45 19.86
N GLY A 90 -17.48 13.11 18.67
CA GLY A 90 -16.43 13.91 18.05
C GLY A 90 -14.96 13.59 18.39
N SER A 91 -14.47 12.43 17.96
CA SER A 91 -13.07 12.29 17.55
C SER A 91 -12.98 11.14 16.54
N VAL A 92 -12.57 11.46 15.32
CA VAL A 92 -12.38 10.46 14.24
C VAL A 92 -11.40 9.42 14.76
N ALA A 93 -11.89 8.20 14.96
CA ALA A 93 -11.14 7.12 15.61
C ALA A 93 -9.85 6.83 14.83
N LEU A 94 -8.73 7.31 15.36
CA LEU A 94 -7.42 6.82 14.97
C LEU A 94 -7.41 5.32 15.26
N VAL A 95 -7.11 4.49 14.24
CA VAL A 95 -6.83 3.05 14.43
C VAL A 95 -5.92 2.93 15.66
N PRO A 96 -6.30 2.22 16.74
CA PRO A 96 -5.57 2.25 18.02
C PRO A 96 -4.17 1.66 17.87
N ALA A 97 -3.25 1.99 18.77
CA ALA A 97 -1.91 1.40 18.71
C ALA A 97 -2.02 -0.09 19.03
N PRO A 98 -1.28 -0.97 18.34
CA PRO A 98 -1.27 -2.38 18.72
C PRO A 98 -0.59 -2.57 20.07
N PRO A 99 -0.78 -3.73 20.71
CA PRO A 99 -0.01 -4.11 21.89
C PRO A 99 1.49 -4.06 21.59
N VAL A 100 2.28 -3.65 22.58
CA VAL A 100 3.75 -3.75 22.52
C VAL A 100 4.14 -5.17 22.85
N TYR A 101 5.05 -5.73 22.05
CA TYR A 101 5.58 -7.07 22.25
C TYR A 101 7.10 -6.99 22.35
N ASP A 102 7.65 -7.55 23.43
CA ASP A 102 9.09 -7.47 23.74
C ASP A 102 9.93 -8.59 23.06
N ASP A 103 9.29 -9.48 22.29
CA ASP A 103 9.86 -10.69 21.71
C ASP A 103 10.28 -10.53 20.23
N VAL A 104 11.02 -9.46 19.92
CA VAL A 104 11.54 -9.19 18.55
C VAL A 104 12.41 -10.35 18.03
N ASP A 105 13.04 -11.13 18.91
CA ASP A 105 13.91 -12.27 18.59
C ASP A 105 13.19 -13.47 17.93
N VAL A 106 11.86 -13.44 17.83
CA VAL A 106 11.05 -14.53 17.24
C VAL A 106 10.72 -14.26 15.76
N TRP A 107 11.11 -13.10 15.21
CA TRP A 107 10.75 -12.74 13.85
C TRP A 107 11.49 -13.60 12.81
N PRO A 108 10.76 -14.21 11.86
CA PRO A 108 11.41 -14.87 10.73
C PRO A 108 12.28 -13.88 9.93
N PRO A 109 13.35 -14.34 9.26
CA PRO A 109 14.24 -13.47 8.49
C PRO A 109 13.54 -12.57 7.45
N TRP A 110 12.41 -13.01 6.91
CA TRP A 110 11.65 -12.24 5.93
C TRP A 110 10.85 -11.08 6.55
N VAL A 111 10.42 -11.22 7.81
CA VAL A 111 9.76 -10.16 8.57
C VAL A 111 10.79 -9.13 8.96
N VAL A 112 11.97 -9.55 9.44
CA VAL A 112 13.10 -8.65 9.73
C VAL A 112 13.47 -7.84 8.49
N ALA A 113 13.65 -8.49 7.33
CA ALA A 113 13.97 -7.78 6.08
C ALA A 113 12.86 -6.81 5.63
N ALA A 114 11.60 -7.14 5.88
CA ALA A 114 10.48 -6.25 5.59
C ALA A 114 10.43 -5.05 6.55
N MET A 115 10.71 -5.26 7.83
CA MET A 115 10.77 -4.20 8.84
C MET A 115 11.96 -3.29 8.63
N ASP A 116 13.17 -3.81 8.38
CA ASP A 116 14.34 -3.01 7.98
C ASP A 116 14.02 -2.12 6.78
N ARG A 117 13.22 -2.65 5.85
CA ARG A 117 12.75 -1.87 4.70
C ARG A 117 11.72 -0.81 5.09
N MET A 118 10.74 -1.10 5.95
CA MET A 118 9.62 -0.19 6.25
C MET A 118 9.89 0.80 7.40
N ASP A 119 10.80 0.48 8.33
CA ASP A 119 11.11 1.28 9.52
C ASP A 119 12.40 2.10 9.41
N ASN A 120 13.00 2.18 8.22
CA ASN A 120 14.12 3.12 8.02
C ASN A 120 13.66 4.58 8.19
N GLU A 121 14.60 5.48 8.51
CA GLU A 121 14.32 6.89 8.81
C GLU A 121 13.48 7.61 7.73
N LYS A 122 13.67 7.25 6.46
CA LYS A 122 12.89 7.81 5.35
C LYS A 122 11.41 7.44 5.47
N ASN A 123 11.12 6.20 5.81
CA ASN A 123 9.78 5.61 5.78
C ASN A 123 8.99 5.85 7.07
N MET A 124 9.66 6.04 8.21
CA MET A 124 9.03 6.50 9.46
C MET A 124 8.26 7.82 9.26
N ASN A 125 8.68 8.64 8.29
CA ASN A 125 8.06 9.93 7.97
C ASN A 125 6.88 9.85 6.98
N TYR A 126 6.44 8.65 6.58
CA TYR A 126 5.26 8.50 5.73
C TYR A 126 3.94 8.82 6.46
N GLY A 127 3.97 9.00 7.78
CA GLY A 127 2.85 9.47 8.57
C GLY A 127 2.22 8.36 9.42
N GLY A 128 1.37 8.79 10.35
CA GLY A 128 0.86 7.95 11.43
C GLY A 128 0.09 6.71 10.95
N TYR A 129 -0.69 6.81 9.86
CA TYR A 129 -1.47 5.67 9.36
C TYR A 129 -0.62 4.59 8.72
N PHE A 130 0.38 4.95 7.91
CA PHE A 130 1.27 3.96 7.32
C PHE A 130 2.05 3.22 8.41
N LYS A 131 2.63 3.96 9.36
CA LYS A 131 3.29 3.35 10.52
C LYS A 131 2.31 2.44 11.28
N ARG A 132 1.08 2.89 11.50
CA ARG A 132 0.05 2.10 12.18
C ARG A 132 -0.31 0.82 11.43
N ALA A 133 -0.35 0.86 10.10
CA ALA A 133 -0.57 -0.30 9.26
C ALA A 133 0.57 -1.32 9.40
N VAL A 134 1.82 -0.85 9.40
CA VAL A 134 3.00 -1.71 9.64
C VAL A 134 2.98 -2.34 11.03
N ASP A 135 2.69 -1.54 12.07
CA ASP A 135 2.63 -2.04 13.45
C ASP A 135 1.55 -3.15 13.60
N TRP A 136 0.36 -2.95 13.03
CA TRP A 136 -0.71 -3.97 13.06
C TRP A 136 -0.42 -5.17 12.17
N TRP A 137 0.33 -4.99 11.08
CA TRP A 137 0.72 -6.10 10.21
C TRP A 137 1.59 -7.11 10.95
N ILE A 138 2.47 -6.66 11.84
CA ILE A 138 3.23 -7.56 12.72
C ILE A 138 2.30 -8.39 13.62
N VAL A 139 1.27 -7.77 14.19
CA VAL A 139 0.27 -8.48 15.01
C VAL A 139 -0.49 -9.50 14.20
N PHE A 140 -0.91 -9.13 12.98
CA PHE A 140 -1.59 -10.01 12.05
C PHE A 140 -0.75 -11.23 11.69
N GLU A 141 0.53 -11.06 11.32
CA GLU A 141 1.43 -12.16 10.99
C GLU A 141 1.74 -13.04 12.20
N ARG A 142 1.93 -12.43 13.38
CA ARG A 142 2.11 -13.16 14.64
C ARG A 142 0.90 -14.03 14.96
N SER A 143 -0.32 -13.52 14.76
CA SER A 143 -1.57 -14.29 15.01
C SER A 143 -1.71 -15.52 14.10
N HIS A 144 -0.98 -15.54 12.98
CA HIS A 144 -0.88 -16.67 12.06
C HIS A 144 0.35 -17.56 12.30
N GLY A 145 1.10 -17.33 13.39
CA GLY A 145 2.32 -18.08 13.67
C GLY A 145 3.38 -17.93 12.59
N TRP A 146 3.41 -16.78 11.89
CA TRP A 146 4.38 -16.46 10.84
C TRP A 146 4.33 -17.37 9.61
N VAL A 147 3.22 -18.09 9.41
CA VAL A 147 3.02 -18.97 8.26
C VAL A 147 3.02 -18.15 6.98
N THR A 148 3.71 -18.64 5.95
CA THR A 148 3.63 -18.05 4.61
C THR A 148 2.71 -18.88 3.74
N SER A 149 1.60 -18.28 3.31
CA SER A 149 0.71 -18.90 2.33
C SER A 149 1.43 -19.12 0.99
N THR A 150 1.16 -20.26 0.35
CA THR A 150 1.62 -20.54 -1.02
C THR A 150 0.87 -19.71 -2.05
N LYS A 151 -0.38 -19.34 -1.74
CA LYS A 151 -1.20 -18.42 -2.53
C LYS A 151 -1.01 -16.99 -2.04
N GLY A 152 -0.83 -16.05 -2.97
CA GLY A 152 -0.83 -14.62 -2.65
C GLY A 152 -2.22 -14.01 -2.81
N LEU A 153 -2.27 -12.68 -2.67
CA LEU A 153 -3.46 -11.91 -2.99
C LEU A 153 -3.95 -12.16 -4.44
N PRO A 154 -5.26 -12.01 -4.73
CA PRO A 154 -5.81 -11.98 -6.09
C PRO A 154 -5.10 -11.00 -7.02
N THR A 155 -5.07 -11.35 -8.30
CA THR A 155 -4.38 -10.60 -9.37
C THR A 155 -5.27 -9.61 -10.10
N ASP A 156 -6.57 -9.64 -9.88
CA ASP A 156 -7.55 -8.80 -10.55
C ASP A 156 -7.23 -7.32 -10.33
N ASN A 157 -7.21 -6.53 -11.41
CA ASN A 157 -6.87 -5.10 -11.42
C ASN A 157 -5.53 -4.71 -10.77
N ARG A 158 -4.64 -5.68 -10.46
CA ARG A 158 -3.34 -5.40 -9.86
C ARG A 158 -2.48 -4.50 -10.76
N PRO A 159 -1.85 -3.45 -10.22
CA PRO A 159 -0.91 -2.64 -11.00
C PRO A 159 0.20 -3.51 -11.63
N ALA A 160 0.53 -3.24 -12.89
CA ALA A 160 1.52 -4.00 -13.63
C ALA A 160 2.90 -4.00 -12.94
N GLU A 161 3.24 -2.91 -12.26
CA GLU A 161 4.45 -2.73 -11.47
C GLU A 161 4.54 -3.74 -10.33
N VAL A 162 3.44 -3.97 -9.61
CA VAL A 162 3.35 -4.97 -8.54
C VAL A 162 3.51 -6.37 -9.12
N ALA A 163 2.83 -6.67 -10.22
CA ALA A 163 2.93 -7.96 -10.89
C ALA A 163 4.36 -8.26 -11.40
N ASN A 164 4.99 -7.27 -12.04
CA ASN A 164 6.35 -7.38 -12.54
C ASN A 164 7.37 -7.54 -11.41
N TRP A 165 7.23 -6.75 -10.34
CA TRP A 165 8.10 -6.83 -9.18
C TRP A 165 8.01 -8.20 -8.49
N LEU A 166 6.80 -8.72 -8.29
CA LEU A 166 6.58 -10.05 -7.74
C LEU A 166 7.25 -11.14 -8.59
N ARG A 167 7.28 -10.97 -9.91
CA ARG A 167 7.90 -11.93 -10.84
C ARG A 167 9.43 -11.87 -10.81
N ILE A 168 10.01 -10.67 -10.79
CA ILE A 168 11.43 -10.45 -11.09
C ILE A 168 12.24 -10.15 -9.82
N ASP A 169 11.77 -9.22 -9.00
CA ASP A 169 12.59 -8.55 -7.98
C ASP A 169 12.21 -8.91 -6.55
N ARG A 170 11.23 -9.79 -6.33
CA ARG A 170 10.74 -10.20 -4.99
C ARG A 170 11.78 -10.72 -4.00
N ARG A 171 12.98 -11.07 -4.47
CA ARG A 171 14.11 -11.52 -3.65
C ARG A 171 14.90 -10.36 -3.03
N ASN A 172 14.69 -9.13 -3.51
CA ASN A 172 15.38 -7.94 -3.04
C ASN A 172 14.37 -6.80 -2.83
N LEU A 173 13.96 -6.62 -1.58
CA LEU A 173 13.00 -5.58 -1.15
C LEU A 173 13.49 -4.14 -1.42
N ASN A 174 14.80 -3.95 -1.65
CA ASN A 174 15.36 -2.63 -1.91
C ASN A 174 15.25 -2.21 -3.37
N LYS A 175 14.91 -3.11 -4.29
CA LYS A 175 14.63 -2.74 -5.67
C LYS A 175 13.21 -2.22 -5.78
N LEU A 176 13.06 -0.96 -6.19
CA LEU A 176 11.76 -0.36 -6.46
C LEU A 176 11.34 -0.65 -7.90
N PRO A 177 10.04 -0.89 -8.17
CA PRO A 177 9.55 -0.87 -9.52
C PRO A 177 9.61 0.56 -10.10
N ALA A 178 9.79 0.66 -11.41
CA ALA A 178 9.70 1.93 -12.11
C ALA A 178 8.21 2.27 -12.31
N ILE A 179 7.74 3.33 -11.64
CA ILE A 179 6.40 3.87 -11.81
C ILE A 179 6.52 5.18 -12.59
N ALA A 180 6.03 5.19 -13.82
CA ALA A 180 6.18 6.35 -14.73
C ALA A 180 5.13 7.44 -14.49
N ASN A 181 3.93 7.07 -14.02
CA ASN A 181 2.81 7.97 -13.83
C ASN A 181 2.14 7.72 -12.48
N GLU A 182 2.29 8.65 -11.54
CA GLU A 182 1.73 8.52 -10.19
C GLU A 182 0.19 8.48 -10.18
N GLU A 183 -0.48 9.23 -11.05
CA GLU A 183 -1.94 9.35 -11.08
C GLU A 183 -2.55 8.04 -11.59
N GLN A 184 -1.96 7.49 -12.66
CA GLN A 184 -2.39 6.20 -13.21
C GLN A 184 -2.11 5.05 -12.23
N TYR A 185 -0.99 5.10 -11.50
CA TYR A 185 -0.68 4.12 -10.47
C TYR A 185 -1.66 4.22 -9.30
N ALA A 186 -1.98 5.43 -8.84
CA ALA A 186 -2.97 5.68 -7.78
C ALA A 186 -4.33 5.05 -8.10
N VAL A 187 -4.85 5.31 -9.30
CA VAL A 187 -6.13 4.76 -9.76
C VAL A 187 -6.10 3.23 -9.80
N GLN A 188 -5.07 2.64 -10.41
CA GLN A 188 -4.93 1.18 -10.47
C GLN A 188 -4.78 0.56 -9.08
N TRP A 189 -4.00 1.18 -8.20
CA TRP A 189 -3.81 0.70 -6.84
C TRP A 189 -5.13 0.69 -6.07
N GLN A 190 -5.92 1.76 -6.16
CA GLN A 190 -7.24 1.83 -5.51
C GLN A 190 -8.24 0.84 -6.10
N GLN A 191 -8.23 0.63 -7.42
CA GLN A 191 -9.07 -0.40 -8.06
C GLN A 191 -8.68 -1.80 -7.58
N TRP A 192 -7.39 -2.13 -7.57
CA TRP A 192 -6.90 -3.38 -7.01
C TRP A 192 -7.29 -3.54 -5.54
N TRP A 193 -7.04 -2.53 -4.71
CA TRP A 193 -7.35 -2.58 -3.28
C TRP A 193 -8.83 -2.84 -3.02
N ARG A 194 -9.72 -2.27 -3.84
CA ARG A 194 -11.17 -2.55 -3.78
C ARG A 194 -11.52 -3.99 -4.14
N THR A 195 -10.89 -4.58 -5.16
CA THR A 195 -11.14 -6.00 -5.50
C THR A 195 -10.72 -6.98 -4.41
N LEU A 196 -9.81 -6.56 -3.52
CA LEU A 196 -9.39 -7.37 -2.39
C LEU A 196 -10.37 -7.29 -1.22
N GLN A 197 -11.24 -6.28 -1.18
CA GLN A 197 -12.16 -6.12 -0.07
C GLN A 197 -13.27 -7.16 -0.14
N PRO A 198 -13.72 -7.66 1.01
CA PRO A 198 -14.85 -8.56 1.05
C PRO A 198 -16.16 -7.84 0.72
N ASP A 199 -17.15 -8.57 0.21
CA ASP A 199 -18.43 -8.05 -0.31
C ASP A 199 -19.24 -7.26 0.74
N TRP A 200 -19.01 -7.49 2.03
CA TRP A 200 -19.69 -6.78 3.10
C TRP A 200 -19.17 -5.35 3.31
N ARG A 201 -18.02 -4.98 2.72
CA ARG A 201 -17.52 -3.60 2.77
C ARG A 201 -18.21 -2.75 1.71
N SER A 202 -18.89 -1.71 2.17
CA SER A 202 -19.48 -0.67 1.33
C SER A 202 -18.45 0.38 0.90
N VAL A 203 -18.78 1.07 -0.18
CA VAL A 203 -18.13 2.33 -0.59
C VAL A 203 -19.07 3.51 -0.31
N ASP A 204 -18.49 4.65 0.06
CA ASP A 204 -19.22 5.89 0.26
C ASP A 204 -19.52 6.60 -1.08
N ASN A 205 -20.17 7.76 -1.00
CA ASN A 205 -20.53 8.57 -2.17
C ASN A 205 -19.31 9.11 -2.95
N GLU A 206 -18.12 9.06 -2.36
CA GLU A 206 -16.86 9.47 -2.95
C GLU A 206 -16.05 8.26 -3.45
N ASP A 207 -16.69 7.09 -3.55
CA ASP A 207 -16.09 5.83 -4.00
C ASP A 207 -14.95 5.35 -3.08
N ARG A 208 -14.98 5.75 -1.80
CA ARG A 208 -14.01 5.34 -0.78
C ARG A 208 -14.59 4.24 0.08
N LEU A 209 -13.73 3.30 0.47
CA LEU A 209 -14.14 2.20 1.33
C LEU A 209 -14.55 2.69 2.72
N GLU A 210 -15.74 2.30 3.16
CA GLU A 210 -16.23 2.64 4.48
C GLU A 210 -15.50 1.81 5.55
N GLN A 211 -15.20 2.45 6.68
CA GLN A 211 -14.46 1.85 7.80
C GLN A 211 -15.43 1.30 8.86
N ILE A 212 -16.42 0.54 8.39
CA ILE A 212 -17.49 -0.05 9.19
C ILE A 212 -17.75 -1.49 8.75
N GLY A 213 -18.45 -2.24 9.61
CA GLY A 213 -18.82 -3.63 9.35
C GLY A 213 -17.83 -4.64 9.90
N GLU A 214 -18.26 -5.89 9.90
CA GLU A 214 -17.46 -7.07 10.24
C GLU A 214 -17.94 -8.26 9.41
N GLY A 215 -17.04 -9.20 9.14
CA GLY A 215 -17.34 -10.39 8.36
C GLY A 215 -16.08 -11.19 8.06
N ASP A 216 -16.21 -12.18 7.18
CA ASP A 216 -15.06 -12.93 6.68
C ASP A 216 -14.19 -12.02 5.78
N TRP A 217 -12.89 -12.00 6.04
CA TRP A 217 -11.91 -11.22 5.29
C TRP A 217 -11.43 -11.92 4.02
N GLY A 218 -11.76 -13.21 3.87
CA GLY A 218 -11.55 -13.97 2.64
C GLY A 218 -10.14 -13.82 2.08
N HIS A 219 -10.02 -13.18 0.92
CA HIS A 219 -8.76 -12.99 0.21
C HIS A 219 -7.72 -12.10 0.91
N LEU A 220 -8.11 -11.34 1.94
CA LEU A 220 -7.16 -10.55 2.73
C LEU A 220 -6.60 -11.32 3.94
N ASP A 221 -7.25 -12.39 4.38
CA ASP A 221 -6.78 -13.26 5.48
C ASP A 221 -5.70 -14.25 4.98
N HIS A 222 -4.70 -13.72 4.28
CA HIS A 222 -3.58 -14.47 3.72
C HIS A 222 -2.27 -13.98 4.33
N PRO A 223 -1.68 -14.74 5.29
CA PRO A 223 -0.43 -14.36 5.93
C PRO A 223 0.79 -14.61 5.02
N GLY A 224 1.86 -13.89 5.32
CA GLY A 224 3.18 -14.10 4.76
C GLY A 224 3.55 -13.17 3.60
N LYS A 225 4.64 -13.54 2.94
CA LYS A 225 5.36 -12.69 1.97
C LYS A 225 4.51 -12.19 0.80
N ASN A 226 3.49 -12.94 0.38
CA ASN A 226 2.66 -12.59 -0.77
C ASN A 226 1.26 -12.05 -0.37
N GLY A 227 1.04 -11.86 0.92
CA GLY A 227 -0.21 -11.36 1.49
C GLY A 227 -0.21 -9.84 1.62
N VAL A 228 -0.71 -9.36 2.76
CA VAL A 228 -0.83 -7.94 3.12
C VAL A 228 0.48 -7.17 2.98
N LEU A 229 1.63 -7.82 3.18
CA LEU A 229 2.95 -7.20 2.95
C LEU A 229 3.04 -6.56 1.54
N MET A 230 2.42 -7.15 0.52
CA MET A 230 2.44 -6.59 -0.83
C MET A 230 1.65 -5.29 -0.95
N ALA A 231 0.54 -5.15 -0.21
CA ALA A 231 -0.22 -3.90 -0.13
C ALA A 231 0.62 -2.80 0.56
N LEU A 232 1.34 -3.14 1.63
CA LEU A 232 2.24 -2.20 2.33
C LEU A 232 3.39 -1.73 1.44
N LEU A 233 4.10 -2.66 0.79
CA LEU A 233 5.23 -2.32 -0.08
C LEU A 233 4.79 -1.46 -1.27
N SER A 234 3.65 -1.80 -1.88
CA SER A 234 3.10 -1.04 -3.01
C SER A 234 2.62 0.36 -2.64
N LEU A 235 2.14 0.58 -1.40
CA LEU A 235 1.89 1.92 -0.88
C LEU A 235 3.17 2.70 -0.62
N MET A 236 4.22 2.06 -0.12
CA MET A 236 5.52 2.72 0.03
C MET A 236 6.06 3.21 -1.33
N TRP A 237 5.95 2.38 -2.39
CA TRP A 237 6.38 2.79 -3.72
C TRP A 237 5.58 3.99 -4.24
N TRP A 238 4.26 3.99 -4.01
CA TRP A 238 3.42 5.13 -4.34
C TRP A 238 3.83 6.38 -3.55
N ARG A 239 4.07 6.24 -2.23
CA ARG A 239 4.46 7.37 -1.39
C ARG A 239 5.74 8.05 -1.88
N ASP A 240 6.69 7.25 -2.35
CA ASP A 240 7.99 7.69 -2.83
C ASP A 240 7.91 8.60 -4.07
N ILE A 241 6.88 8.42 -4.91
CA ILE A 241 6.66 9.24 -6.10
C ILE A 241 5.54 10.27 -5.92
N ALA A 242 4.72 10.14 -4.87
CA ALA A 242 3.53 10.94 -4.68
C ALA A 242 3.85 12.43 -4.52
N THR A 243 3.26 13.24 -5.39
CA THR A 243 3.24 14.70 -5.30
C THR A 243 1.90 15.17 -4.71
N SER A 244 1.67 16.47 -4.68
CA SER A 244 0.37 17.04 -4.28
C SER A 244 -0.82 16.49 -5.07
N LYS A 245 -0.59 15.93 -6.26
CA LYS A 245 -1.62 15.32 -7.12
C LYS A 245 -2.27 14.09 -6.49
N THR A 246 -1.47 13.22 -5.87
CA THR A 246 -1.95 11.91 -5.37
C THR A 246 -1.74 11.70 -3.87
N LEU A 247 -1.12 12.66 -3.17
CA LEU A 247 -0.81 12.53 -1.74
C LEU A 247 -2.04 12.37 -0.86
N THR A 248 -3.14 13.06 -1.18
CA THR A 248 -4.42 12.92 -0.45
C THR A 248 -4.99 11.51 -0.61
N ASP A 249 -5.00 10.99 -1.84
CA ASP A 249 -5.47 9.65 -2.13
C ASP A 249 -4.61 8.58 -1.45
N TRP A 250 -3.29 8.78 -1.48
CA TRP A 250 -2.36 7.93 -0.75
C TRP A 250 -2.66 7.91 0.75
N TYR A 251 -2.96 9.07 1.35
CA TYR A 251 -3.32 9.16 2.76
C TYR A 251 -4.60 8.37 3.08
N HIS A 252 -5.63 8.48 2.23
CA HIS A 252 -6.86 7.70 2.38
C HIS A 252 -6.60 6.20 2.26
N ALA A 253 -5.78 5.79 1.30
CA ALA A 253 -5.37 4.41 1.13
C ALA A 253 -4.59 3.86 2.34
N ALA A 254 -3.63 4.62 2.87
CA ALA A 254 -2.88 4.25 4.06
C ALA A 254 -3.78 4.17 5.31
N LYS A 255 -4.74 5.09 5.45
CA LYS A 255 -5.75 5.08 6.51
C LYS A 255 -6.62 3.83 6.42
N ASP A 256 -7.07 3.47 5.21
CA ASP A 256 -7.91 2.29 5.00
C ASP A 256 -7.16 0.98 5.25
N LEU A 257 -5.93 0.89 4.77
CA LEU A 257 -5.08 -0.28 5.00
C LEU A 257 -4.83 -0.47 6.50
N ALA A 258 -4.51 0.59 7.24
CA ALA A 258 -4.32 0.52 8.69
C ALA A 258 -5.56 -0.02 9.41
N TRP A 259 -6.74 0.46 9.03
CA TRP A 259 -8.00 0.00 9.62
C TRP A 259 -8.27 -1.47 9.27
N THR A 260 -8.05 -1.85 8.01
CA THR A 260 -8.26 -3.22 7.51
C THR A 260 -7.40 -4.23 8.27
N ILE A 261 -6.10 -3.97 8.42
CA ILE A 261 -5.17 -4.88 9.11
C ILE A 261 -5.50 -4.98 10.60
N TRP A 262 -5.87 -3.86 11.22
CA TRP A 262 -6.34 -3.86 12.59
C TRP A 262 -7.56 -4.76 12.78
N GLN A 263 -8.59 -4.61 11.94
CA GLN A 263 -9.80 -5.43 12.05
C GLN A 263 -9.54 -6.91 11.78
N MET A 264 -8.67 -7.25 10.81
CA MET A 264 -8.25 -8.63 10.59
C MET A 264 -7.55 -9.23 11.82
N SER A 265 -6.67 -8.45 12.46
CA SER A 265 -5.97 -8.87 13.67
C SER A 265 -6.94 -9.14 14.82
N LEU A 266 -7.99 -8.32 14.97
CA LEU A 266 -9.05 -8.55 15.95
C LEU A 266 -9.88 -9.80 15.63
N ALA A 267 -10.25 -9.99 14.36
CA ALA A 267 -11.02 -11.15 13.93
C ALA A 267 -10.27 -12.46 14.21
N ASN A 268 -8.95 -12.49 13.98
CA ASN A 268 -8.13 -13.68 14.23
C ASN A 268 -7.89 -13.93 15.72
N GLY A 269 -7.74 -12.88 16.54
CA GLY A 269 -7.71 -13.04 18.00
C GLY A 269 -9.00 -13.67 18.55
N ARG A 270 -10.16 -13.33 17.97
CA ARG A 270 -11.45 -13.95 18.32
C ARG A 270 -11.51 -15.43 17.91
N LYS A 271 -11.00 -15.79 16.73
CA LYS A 271 -10.98 -17.19 16.24
C LYS A 271 -10.21 -18.11 17.19
N HIS A 272 -8.99 -17.73 17.57
CA HIS A 272 -8.15 -18.52 18.49
C HIS A 272 -8.83 -18.71 19.85
N SER A 273 -9.43 -17.65 20.42
CA SER A 273 -10.16 -17.77 21.69
C SER A 273 -11.35 -18.73 21.63
N LEU A 274 -12.04 -18.84 20.49
CA LEU A 274 -13.17 -19.76 20.33
C LEU A 274 -12.71 -21.22 20.13
N GLU A 275 -11.59 -21.42 19.43
CA GLU A 275 -11.01 -22.76 19.23
C GLU A 275 -10.41 -23.34 20.51
N ASP A 276 -9.79 -22.50 21.35
CA ASP A 276 -9.26 -22.91 22.66
C ASP A 276 -10.38 -23.36 23.61
N GLU A 277 -11.52 -22.67 23.62
CA GLU A 277 -12.71 -23.03 24.41
C GLU A 277 -13.41 -24.29 23.85
N ALA A 278 -13.45 -24.46 22.51
CA ALA A 278 -14.03 -25.64 21.87
C ALA A 278 -13.14 -26.89 21.98
N GLY A 279 -11.82 -26.72 22.10
CA GLY A 279 -10.83 -27.78 22.21
C GLY A 279 -10.76 -28.46 23.59
N GLY A 280 -11.43 -27.89 24.60
CA GLY A 280 -11.51 -28.44 25.97
C GLY A 280 -12.47 -29.62 26.17
N SER A 281 -13.16 -30.08 25.12
CA SER A 281 -14.15 -31.17 25.19
C SER A 281 -13.59 -32.47 24.57
N ASP A 282 -13.25 -33.41 25.44
CA ASP A 282 -13.07 -34.86 25.24
C ASP A 282 -12.71 -35.37 23.83
N LYS A 283 -11.41 -35.56 23.56
CA LYS A 283 -10.98 -36.55 22.56
C LYS A 283 -10.67 -37.87 23.28
N PRO A 284 -11.40 -38.96 23.02
CA PRO A 284 -11.13 -40.24 23.66
C PRO A 284 -9.77 -40.77 23.17
N SER A 285 -8.87 -40.96 24.14
CA SER A 285 -7.57 -41.60 23.99
C SER A 285 -7.71 -42.96 23.29
N LYS A 286 -7.11 -43.08 22.10
CA LYS A 286 -6.95 -44.37 21.42
C LYS A 286 -6.02 -45.26 22.26
N ARG A 287 -6.64 -46.15 23.01
CA ARG A 287 -6.01 -47.22 23.80
C ARG A 287 -5.08 -48.05 22.91
N ALA A 288 -3.81 -48.11 23.28
CA ALA A 288 -2.79 -48.97 22.67
C ALA A 288 -3.16 -50.46 22.78
N ARG A 289 -3.05 -51.19 21.67
CA ARG A 289 -3.21 -52.64 21.61
C ARG A 289 -1.84 -53.29 21.81
N ARG A 290 -1.66 -53.95 22.96
CA ARG A 290 -0.56 -54.89 23.24
C ARG A 290 -0.62 -56.08 22.26
N GLN A 291 0.53 -56.47 21.74
CA GLN A 291 0.86 -57.86 21.43
C GLN A 291 2.08 -58.24 22.28
#